data_AF-A0A8J4YMU1-F1
#
_entry.id   AF-A0A8J4YMU1-F1
#
_cell.length_a   1.000
_cell.length_b   1.000
_cell.length_c   1.000
_cell.angle_alpha   90.00
_cell.angle_beta   90.00
_cell.angle_gamma   90.00
#
_symmetry.space_group_name_H-M   'P 1'
#
loop_
_entity.id
_entity.type
_entity.pdbx_description
1 polymer ?
#
loop_
_entity_poly.entity_id
_entity_poly.type
_entity_poly.pdbx_seq_one_letter_code
_entity_poly.pdbx_strand_id
1 'polypeptide(L)'
;MAQGLPTPVHVVTDLEEVSQKSGSVGREMETETLEQDLGTKLSLKPPPSPFRPHRKHQLKQNLAKEIEVRFPGPAKLHTVATPQDALLVLRHIGAQKQRPVFFRDNRPHIMAEKIEFIPEGVTGTLRVHGYLRGQPLSVNSLVHMPGWGEYQMSAIHLRADPFPLDRRGKGGAVVDEELSLVEEADVNVQESLISTNEVRSIILFFFIYLFFILFFFKIFFFFWIFFRRNKFTMSFLMRKILVEKKKKKNLGVLYIT
;
A
#
# COMPACT_ATOMS: atom_id res chain seq x y z
N MET A 1 4.05 -5.90 17.41
CA MET A 1 3.63 -4.53 17.81
C MET A 1 2.30 -4.21 17.12
N ALA A 2 1.18 -4.24 17.84
CA ALA A 2 -0.16 -4.05 17.29
C ALA A 2 -0.52 -2.55 17.13
N GLN A 3 0.33 -1.80 16.43
CA GLN A 3 0.08 -0.39 16.12
C GLN A 3 -0.83 -0.32 14.89
N GLY A 4 -2.14 -0.32 15.10
CA GLY A 4 -3.08 -0.14 13.98
C GLY A 4 -4.52 -0.59 14.22
N LEU A 5 -4.87 -1.13 15.39
CA LEU A 5 -6.25 -1.55 15.63
C LEU A 5 -7.16 -0.32 15.79
N PRO A 6 -8.18 -0.14 14.92
CA PRO A 6 -9.09 1.01 14.94
C PRO A 6 -10.02 1.02 16.17
N THR A 7 -10.13 -0.11 16.87
CA THR A 7 -11.03 -0.34 17.99
C THR A 7 -10.28 -1.03 19.14
N PRO A 8 -10.49 -0.66 20.42
CA PRO A 8 -10.09 -1.51 21.53
C PRO A 8 -10.66 -2.92 21.35
N VAL A 9 -9.79 -3.91 21.56
CA VAL A 9 -10.10 -5.31 21.39
C VAL A 9 -11.02 -5.74 22.54
N HIS A 10 -12.28 -6.02 22.21
CA HIS A 10 -13.17 -6.72 23.12
C HIS A 10 -12.89 -8.20 23.00
N VAL A 11 -12.19 -8.74 23.99
CA VAL A 11 -11.99 -10.18 24.11
C VAL A 11 -13.22 -10.75 24.80
N VAL A 12 -14.03 -11.48 24.03
CA VAL A 12 -15.14 -12.28 24.53
C VAL A 12 -14.62 -13.71 24.61
N THR A 13 -14.51 -14.22 25.83
CA THR A 13 -14.04 -15.59 26.06
C THR A 13 -14.99 -16.31 26.98
N ASP A 14 -15.29 -17.54 26.61
CA ASP A 14 -15.79 -18.52 27.55
C ASP A 14 -14.62 -18.97 28.42
N LEU A 15 -14.70 -18.64 29.71
CA LEU A 15 -13.65 -18.94 30.69
C LEU A 15 -13.33 -20.45 30.78
N GLU A 16 -14.20 -21.32 30.30
CA GLU A 16 -13.96 -22.77 30.28
C GLU A 16 -13.07 -23.24 29.14
N GLU A 17 -13.20 -22.66 27.94
CA GLU A 17 -12.32 -23.02 26.81
C GLU A 17 -10.86 -22.64 27.08
N VAL A 18 -10.65 -21.49 27.73
CA VAL A 18 -9.32 -21.02 28.14
C VAL A 18 -8.71 -21.93 29.22
N SER A 19 -9.52 -22.49 30.12
CA SER A 19 -9.04 -23.44 31.13
C SER A 19 -8.74 -24.83 30.57
N GLN A 20 -9.36 -25.22 29.46
CA GLN A 20 -9.10 -26.51 28.79
C GLN A 20 -7.92 -26.42 27.80
N LYS A 21 -7.66 -25.23 27.24
CA LYS A 21 -6.58 -24.98 26.27
C LYS A 21 -5.23 -24.54 26.89
N SER A 22 -5.07 -24.59 28.22
CA SER A 22 -3.84 -24.21 28.93
C SER A 22 -2.61 -25.10 28.66
N GLY A 23 -2.56 -25.78 27.50
CA GLY A 23 -1.44 -26.60 27.04
C GLY A 23 -0.97 -26.31 25.60
N SER A 24 -1.66 -25.48 24.79
CA SER A 24 -1.13 -24.97 23.50
C SER A 24 -2.19 -24.15 22.76
N VAL A 25 -2.14 -22.82 22.89
CA VAL A 25 -2.79 -21.90 21.93
C VAL A 25 -1.71 -21.11 21.24
N GLY A 26 -0.92 -21.84 20.46
CA GLY A 26 0.22 -21.32 19.73
C GLY A 26 0.50 -22.26 18.57
N ARG A 27 -0.38 -22.26 17.57
CA ARG A 27 0.02 -22.59 16.21
C ARG A 27 -0.50 -21.48 15.31
N GLU A 28 0.37 -21.05 14.43
CA GLU A 28 0.13 -20.07 13.38
C GLU A 28 -1.20 -20.39 12.71
N MET A 29 -2.07 -19.38 12.60
CA MET A 29 -3.35 -19.54 11.91
C MET A 29 -3.07 -19.56 10.40
N GLU A 30 -2.93 -20.75 9.85
CA GLU A 30 -2.98 -20.98 8.40
C GLU A 30 -4.35 -20.57 7.87
N THR A 31 -4.34 -19.70 6.87
CA THR A 31 -5.49 -19.00 6.27
C THR A 31 -6.52 -19.92 5.61
N GLU A 32 -6.27 -21.23 5.53
CA GLU A 32 -7.14 -22.22 4.88
C GLU A 32 -8.26 -22.75 5.79
N THR A 33 -8.18 -22.54 7.10
CA THR A 33 -9.17 -23.05 8.06
C THR A 33 -10.35 -22.11 8.33
N LEU A 34 -10.29 -20.86 7.83
CA LEU A 34 -11.31 -19.84 8.11
C LEU A 34 -12.64 -20.09 7.38
N GLU A 35 -12.63 -20.72 6.21
CA GLU A 35 -13.87 -20.91 5.44
C GLU A 35 -14.72 -22.09 5.94
N GLN A 36 -14.09 -23.08 6.60
CA GLN A 36 -14.78 -24.27 7.07
C GLN A 36 -15.43 -24.08 8.45
N ASP A 37 -14.89 -23.18 9.27
CA ASP A 37 -15.31 -22.99 10.68
C ASP A 37 -16.39 -21.91 10.86
N LEU A 38 -16.58 -20.99 9.89
CA LEU A 38 -17.69 -20.02 9.92
C LEU A 38 -19.05 -20.64 9.55
N GLY A 39 -19.06 -21.78 8.83
CA GLY A 39 -20.28 -22.39 8.31
C GLY A 39 -21.00 -23.36 9.27
N THR A 40 -20.33 -23.89 10.30
CA THR A 40 -20.89 -25.02 11.05
C THR A 40 -20.48 -25.03 12.52
N LYS A 41 -21.26 -24.33 13.36
CA LYS A 41 -21.60 -24.64 14.77
C LYS A 41 -21.70 -23.37 15.63
N LEU A 42 -22.79 -22.63 15.47
CA LEU A 42 -23.39 -21.91 16.60
C LEU A 42 -24.25 -22.87 17.43
N SER A 43 -23.68 -24.01 17.85
CA SER A 43 -24.33 -24.90 18.82
C SER A 43 -23.91 -24.43 20.20
N LEU A 44 -24.72 -23.56 20.79
CA LEU A 44 -24.61 -23.17 22.20
C LEU A 44 -24.82 -24.44 23.04
N LYS A 45 -23.72 -25.10 23.43
CA LYS A 45 -23.77 -26.17 24.43
C LYS A 45 -24.41 -25.63 25.71
N PRO A 46 -25.24 -26.42 26.42
CA PRO A 46 -25.83 -25.98 27.67
C PRO A 46 -24.73 -25.54 28.64
N PRO A 47 -24.93 -24.45 29.40
CA PRO A 47 -23.87 -23.85 30.21
C PRO A 47 -23.38 -24.88 31.25
N PRO A 48 -22.09 -25.26 31.22
CA PRO A 48 -21.51 -26.10 32.25
C PRO A 48 -21.51 -25.41 33.63
N SER A 49 -21.41 -26.23 34.68
CA SER A 49 -21.56 -25.81 36.07
C SER A 49 -20.62 -24.64 36.45
N PRO A 50 -21.11 -23.59 37.13
CA PRO A 50 -20.32 -22.40 37.38
C PRO A 50 -19.08 -22.72 38.22
N PHE A 51 -17.89 -22.38 37.72
CA PHE A 51 -16.66 -22.42 38.52
C PHE A 51 -16.82 -21.67 39.85
N ARG A 52 -16.11 -22.14 40.88
CA ARG A 52 -15.96 -21.42 42.15
C ARG A 52 -15.45 -19.99 41.91
N PRO A 53 -15.99 -18.98 42.62
CA PRO A 53 -15.71 -17.56 42.35
C PRO A 53 -14.21 -17.22 42.39
N HIS A 54 -13.45 -17.87 43.28
CA HIS A 54 -12.00 -17.71 43.39
C HIS A 54 -11.23 -18.14 42.13
N ARG A 55 -11.57 -19.31 41.55
CA ARG A 55 -10.92 -19.83 40.34
C ARG A 55 -11.26 -18.99 39.12
N LYS A 56 -12.51 -18.46 39.04
CA LYS A 56 -12.92 -17.51 38.00
C LYS A 56 -12.08 -16.22 38.03
N HIS A 57 -11.84 -15.72 39.23
CA HIS A 57 -11.05 -14.49 39.41
C HIS A 57 -9.60 -14.67 38.97
N GLN A 58 -8.95 -15.76 39.39
CA GLN A 58 -7.58 -16.09 38.99
C GLN A 58 -7.43 -16.22 37.47
N LEU A 59 -8.38 -16.89 36.81
CA LEU A 59 -8.34 -17.07 35.36
C LEU A 59 -8.52 -15.74 34.61
N LYS A 60 -9.43 -14.88 35.06
CA LYS A 60 -9.59 -13.51 34.51
C LYS A 60 -8.32 -12.69 34.66
N GLN A 61 -7.63 -12.78 35.80
CA GLN A 61 -6.37 -12.06 36.02
C GLN A 61 -5.25 -12.59 35.11
N ASN A 62 -5.13 -13.90 34.94
CA ASN A 62 -4.11 -14.48 34.07
C ASN A 62 -4.32 -14.11 32.61
N LEU A 63 -5.57 -14.17 32.14
CA LEU A 63 -5.93 -13.78 30.77
C LEU A 63 -5.72 -12.27 30.54
N ALA A 64 -6.04 -11.43 31.53
CA ALA A 64 -5.78 -9.99 31.44
C ALA A 64 -4.28 -9.70 31.26
N LYS A 65 -3.41 -10.39 32.01
CA LYS A 65 -1.94 -10.25 31.86
C LYS A 65 -1.46 -10.66 30.47
N GLU A 66 -1.98 -11.76 29.92
CA GLU A 66 -1.62 -12.21 28.57
C GLU A 66 -2.07 -11.22 27.48
N ILE A 67 -3.28 -10.67 27.64
CA ILE A 67 -3.81 -9.65 26.73
C ILE A 67 -3.00 -8.36 26.80
N GLU A 68 -2.60 -7.91 27.99
CA GLU A 68 -1.77 -6.71 28.17
C GLU A 68 -0.42 -6.82 27.47
N VAL A 69 0.19 -8.00 27.48
CA VAL A 69 1.46 -8.26 26.76
C VAL A 69 1.29 -8.10 25.24
N ARG A 70 0.15 -8.53 24.69
CA ARG A 70 -0.10 -8.52 23.24
C ARG A 70 -0.69 -7.21 22.72
N PHE A 71 -1.56 -6.58 23.50
CA PHE A 71 -2.33 -5.40 23.14
C PHE A 71 -2.11 -4.29 24.17
N PRO A 72 -1.13 -3.39 23.95
CA PRO A 72 -0.94 -2.24 24.81
C PRO A 72 -2.12 -1.27 24.67
N GLY A 73 -3.02 -1.24 25.65
CA GLY A 73 -4.20 -0.37 25.67
C GLY A 73 -5.27 -0.81 26.67
N PRO A 74 -6.37 -0.05 26.79
CA PRO A 74 -7.48 -0.40 27.68
C PRO A 74 -8.30 -1.56 27.08
N ALA A 75 -7.79 -2.78 27.13
CA ALA A 75 -8.52 -3.98 26.74
C ALA A 75 -9.53 -4.33 27.84
N LYS A 76 -10.82 -4.36 27.50
CA LYS A 76 -11.88 -4.69 28.45
C LYS A 76 -12.34 -6.13 28.23
N LEU A 77 -12.10 -6.97 29.23
CA LEU A 77 -12.54 -8.36 29.21
C LEU A 77 -14.04 -8.45 29.51
N HIS A 78 -14.80 -9.08 28.62
CA HIS A 78 -16.22 -9.35 28.81
C HIS A 78 -16.47 -10.85 28.88
N THR A 79 -17.21 -11.28 29.90
CA THR A 79 -17.70 -12.66 30.00
C THR A 79 -19.15 -12.71 29.56
N VAL A 80 -19.46 -13.53 28.55
CA VAL A 80 -20.82 -13.69 28.04
C VAL A 80 -21.35 -15.02 28.55
N ALA A 81 -22.05 -14.99 29.69
CA ALA A 81 -22.71 -16.20 30.23
C ALA A 81 -24.23 -16.15 30.02
N THR A 82 -24.79 -14.95 29.99
CA THR A 82 -26.22 -14.70 29.82
C THR A 82 -26.49 -13.89 28.55
N PRO A 83 -27.68 -13.99 27.94
CA PRO A 83 -28.04 -13.16 26.79
C PRO A 83 -28.04 -11.66 27.14
N GLN A 84 -28.28 -11.30 28.40
CA GLN A 84 -28.15 -9.93 28.90
C GLN A 84 -26.69 -9.44 28.81
N ASP A 85 -25.71 -10.29 29.12
CA ASP A 85 -24.30 -9.95 28.96
C ASP A 85 -23.94 -9.70 27.49
N ALA A 86 -24.49 -10.50 26.56
CA ALA A 86 -24.29 -10.30 25.13
C ALA A 86 -24.83 -8.94 24.66
N LEU A 87 -26.01 -8.53 25.12
CA LEU A 87 -26.57 -7.20 24.83
C LEU A 87 -25.69 -6.07 25.38
N LEU A 88 -25.12 -6.24 26.56
CA LEU A 88 -24.19 -5.26 27.14
C LEU A 88 -22.92 -5.12 26.30
N VAL A 89 -22.39 -6.23 25.76
CA VAL A 89 -21.25 -6.23 24.85
C VAL A 89 -21.59 -5.54 23.53
N LEU A 90 -22.72 -5.87 22.91
CA LEU A 90 -23.18 -5.24 21.67
C LEU A 90 -23.34 -3.73 21.84
N ARG A 91 -23.94 -3.29 22.96
CA ARG A 91 -24.05 -1.88 23.31
C ARG A 91 -22.67 -1.22 23.47
N HIS A 92 -21.71 -1.91 24.10
CA HIS A 92 -20.35 -1.41 24.23
C HIS A 92 -19.66 -1.24 22.87
N ILE A 93 -19.77 -2.22 21.98
CA ILE A 93 -19.20 -2.16 20.63
C ILE A 93 -19.81 -1.01 19.83
N GLY A 94 -21.14 -0.85 19.88
CA GLY A 94 -21.85 0.21 19.15
C GLY A 94 -21.61 1.61 19.69
N ALA A 95 -21.52 1.78 21.01
CA ALA A 95 -21.28 3.07 21.65
C ALA A 95 -19.80 3.46 21.75
N GLN A 96 -18.90 2.60 21.27
CA GLN A 96 -17.48 2.81 21.38
C GLN A 96 -16.99 3.92 20.45
N LYS A 97 -16.15 4.81 20.99
CA LYS A 97 -15.42 5.79 20.17
C LYS A 97 -14.46 5.07 19.23
N GLN A 98 -14.73 5.16 17.94
CA GLN A 98 -13.86 4.68 16.87
C GLN A 98 -12.61 5.55 16.80
N ARG A 99 -11.42 4.95 16.71
CA ARG A 99 -10.18 5.69 16.47
C ARG A 99 -9.99 5.82 14.96
N PRO A 100 -9.79 7.04 14.43
CA PRO A 100 -9.54 7.20 13.01
C PRO A 100 -8.19 6.58 12.65
N VAL A 101 -8.16 5.87 11.53
CA VAL A 101 -6.94 5.28 10.98
C VAL A 101 -6.62 6.05 9.72
N PHE A 102 -5.66 6.97 9.83
CA PHE A 102 -5.38 7.99 8.81
C PHE A 102 -5.24 7.42 7.38
N PHE A 103 -4.47 6.34 7.21
CA PHE A 103 -4.26 5.76 5.88
C PHE A 103 -5.51 5.10 5.29
N ARG A 104 -6.42 4.60 6.15
CA ARG A 104 -7.65 3.92 5.76
C ARG A 104 -8.76 4.93 5.49
N ASP A 105 -8.88 5.93 6.34
CA ASP A 105 -9.99 6.89 6.28
C ASP A 105 -9.77 7.95 5.17
N ASN A 106 -8.51 8.19 4.77
CA ASN A 106 -8.15 9.09 3.65
C ASN A 106 -8.23 8.44 2.27
N ARG A 107 -8.47 7.13 2.17
CA ARG A 107 -8.55 6.42 0.89
C ARG A 107 -9.92 5.76 0.74
N PRO A 108 -10.54 5.79 -0.45
CA PRO A 108 -11.74 5.02 -0.70
C PRO A 108 -11.40 3.54 -0.56
N HIS A 109 -12.20 2.80 0.19
CA HIS A 109 -12.05 1.35 0.32
C HIS A 109 -13.41 0.68 0.45
N ILE A 110 -13.50 -0.54 -0.05
CA ILE A 110 -14.71 -1.36 -0.06
C ILE A 110 -14.35 -2.72 0.54
N MET A 111 -15.23 -3.23 1.39
CA MET A 111 -15.20 -4.64 1.79
C MET A 111 -16.16 -5.40 0.89
N ALA A 112 -15.63 -6.37 0.15
CA ALA A 112 -16.43 -7.19 -0.76
C ALA A 112 -17.35 -8.12 0.05
N GLU A 113 -18.66 -8.01 -0.18
CA GLU A 113 -19.68 -8.90 0.39
C GLU A 113 -20.07 -9.99 -0.60
N LYS A 114 -20.10 -9.65 -1.89
CA LYS A 114 -20.37 -10.57 -2.99
C LYS A 114 -19.45 -10.21 -4.16
N ILE A 115 -18.91 -11.24 -4.80
CA ILE A 115 -18.01 -11.09 -5.95
C ILE A 115 -18.56 -11.96 -7.08
N GLU A 116 -18.68 -11.37 -8.26
CA GLU A 116 -19.08 -12.07 -9.48
C GLU A 116 -18.04 -11.78 -10.56
N PHE A 117 -17.56 -12.84 -11.23
CA PHE A 117 -16.60 -12.69 -12.33
C PHE A 117 -17.28 -13.05 -13.64
N ILE A 118 -17.26 -12.12 -14.59
CA ILE A 118 -17.79 -12.31 -15.94
C ILE A 118 -16.60 -12.51 -16.87
N PRO A 119 -16.33 -13.75 -17.32
CA PRO A 119 -15.19 -14.03 -18.18
C PRO A 119 -15.43 -13.49 -19.59
N GLU A 120 -14.46 -12.76 -20.13
CA GLU A 120 -14.41 -12.25 -21.51
C GLU A 120 -13.16 -12.84 -22.20
N GLY A 121 -13.01 -14.17 -22.14
CA GLY A 121 -11.85 -14.89 -22.65
C GLY A 121 -10.76 -15.09 -21.60
N VAL A 122 -9.56 -14.54 -21.86
CA VAL A 122 -8.39 -14.65 -20.95
C VAL A 122 -8.46 -13.63 -19.81
N THR A 123 -9.18 -12.52 -20.05
CA THR A 123 -9.47 -11.46 -19.09
C THR A 123 -10.97 -11.43 -18.84
N GLY A 124 -11.42 -10.79 -17.77
CA GLY A 124 -12.84 -10.65 -17.49
C GLY A 124 -13.13 -9.50 -16.54
N THR A 125 -14.40 -9.16 -16.46
CA THR A 125 -14.89 -8.06 -15.63
C THR A 125 -15.26 -8.59 -14.25
N LEU A 126 -14.63 -8.06 -13.21
CA LEU A 126 -14.93 -8.40 -11.82
C LEU A 126 -15.97 -7.42 -11.26
N ARG A 127 -17.14 -7.92 -10.89
CA ARG A 127 -18.16 -7.16 -10.16
C ARG A 127 -18.00 -7.40 -8.67
N VAL A 128 -17.69 -6.34 -7.95
CA VAL A 128 -17.54 -6.36 -6.50
C VAL A 128 -18.70 -5.59 -5.88
N HIS A 129 -19.48 -6.27 -5.06
CA HIS A 129 -20.55 -5.66 -4.28
C HIS A 129 -20.09 -5.40 -2.86
N GLY A 130 -20.37 -4.20 -2.36
CA GLY A 130 -20.08 -3.84 -0.98
C GLY A 130 -20.38 -2.36 -0.72
N TYR A 131 -20.11 -1.94 0.51
CA TYR A 131 -20.32 -0.56 0.94
C TYR A 131 -19.02 0.24 0.83
N LEU A 132 -19.12 1.41 0.21
CA LEU A 132 -18.03 2.38 0.16
C LEU A 132 -17.80 3.00 1.53
N ARG A 133 -16.53 3.04 1.96
CA ARG A 133 -16.08 3.63 3.23
C ARG A 133 -14.92 4.59 3.00
N GLY A 134 -14.78 5.59 3.87
CA GLY A 134 -13.72 6.59 3.82
C GLY A 134 -14.06 7.77 2.91
N GLN A 135 -13.32 7.93 1.81
CA GLN A 135 -13.49 8.98 0.82
C GLN A 135 -14.40 8.52 -0.35
N PRO A 136 -14.95 9.46 -1.15
CA PRO A 136 -15.65 9.10 -2.39
C PRO A 136 -14.71 8.39 -3.37
N LEU A 137 -15.24 7.38 -4.06
CA LEU A 137 -14.55 6.63 -5.10
C LEU A 137 -14.84 7.25 -6.46
N SER A 138 -13.80 7.43 -7.28
CA SER A 138 -13.91 7.93 -8.66
C SER A 138 -13.58 6.79 -9.63
N VAL A 139 -14.39 6.59 -10.67
CA VAL A 139 -14.20 5.49 -11.66
C VAL A 139 -12.86 5.61 -12.38
N ASN A 140 -12.35 6.84 -12.56
CA ASN A 140 -11.14 7.09 -13.34
C ASN A 140 -9.84 6.73 -12.59
N SER A 141 -9.92 6.49 -11.28
CA SER A 141 -8.77 6.12 -10.46
C SER A 141 -8.54 4.61 -10.43
N LEU A 142 -7.28 4.21 -10.21
CA LEU A 142 -6.93 2.79 -10.09
C LEU A 142 -7.42 2.18 -8.77
N VAL A 143 -7.82 0.91 -8.83
CA VAL A 143 -8.17 0.09 -7.65
C VAL A 143 -7.07 -0.90 -7.38
N HIS A 144 -6.58 -0.92 -6.13
CA HIS A 144 -5.65 -1.93 -5.67
C HIS A 144 -6.40 -3.07 -4.98
N MET A 145 -6.23 -4.28 -5.50
CA MET A 145 -6.68 -5.52 -4.89
C MET A 145 -5.52 -6.19 -4.14
N PRO A 146 -5.60 -6.34 -2.80
CA PRO A 146 -4.54 -6.96 -2.02
C PRO A 146 -4.20 -8.36 -2.53
N GLY A 147 -2.93 -8.58 -2.88
CA GLY A 147 -2.43 -9.86 -3.40
C GLY A 147 -2.56 -10.05 -4.92
N TRP A 148 -3.33 -9.20 -5.61
CA TRP A 148 -3.60 -9.32 -7.05
C TRP A 148 -3.02 -8.16 -7.87
N GLY A 149 -2.85 -6.98 -7.27
CA GLY A 149 -2.24 -5.82 -7.91
C GLY A 149 -3.22 -4.69 -8.16
N GLU A 150 -2.93 -3.87 -9.17
CA GLU A 150 -3.72 -2.68 -9.52
C GLU A 150 -4.53 -2.92 -10.79
N TYR A 151 -5.76 -2.45 -10.80
CA TYR A 151 -6.73 -2.63 -11.88
C TYR A 151 -7.49 -1.34 -12.16
N GLN A 152 -7.90 -1.17 -13.42
CA GLN A 152 -8.77 -0.07 -13.85
C GLN A 152 -10.23 -0.45 -13.62
N MET A 153 -11.04 0.52 -13.19
CA MET A 153 -12.48 0.36 -13.12
C MET A 153 -13.14 0.75 -14.45
N SER A 154 -14.21 0.05 -14.80
CA SER A 154 -15.04 0.36 -15.97
C SER A 154 -16.25 1.23 -15.62
N ALA A 155 -16.98 0.88 -14.57
CA ALA A 155 -18.17 1.60 -14.14
C ALA A 155 -18.44 1.42 -12.65
N ILE A 156 -19.11 2.40 -12.05
CA ILE A 156 -19.67 2.31 -10.70
C ILE A 156 -21.20 2.31 -10.81
N HIS A 157 -21.80 1.29 -10.24
CA HIS A 157 -23.25 1.16 -10.14
C HIS A 157 -23.70 1.28 -8.68
N LEU A 158 -24.79 2.00 -8.46
CA LEU A 158 -25.47 2.07 -7.18
C LEU A 158 -26.61 1.06 -7.14
N ARG A 159 -26.61 0.26 -6.08
CA ARG A 159 -27.64 -0.74 -5.77
C ARG A 159 -28.41 -0.29 -4.52
N ALA A 160 -29.69 -0.63 -4.44
CA ALA A 160 -30.44 -0.50 -3.21
C ALA A 160 -29.85 -1.37 -2.09
N ASP A 161 -29.80 -0.83 -0.87
CA ASP A 161 -29.32 -1.54 0.32
C ASP A 161 -30.23 -2.76 0.62
N PRO A 162 -29.69 -4.00 0.67
CA PRO A 162 -30.46 -5.19 1.01
C PRO A 162 -30.95 -5.21 2.47
N PHE A 163 -30.29 -4.48 3.38
CA PHE A 163 -30.56 -4.51 4.82
C PHE A 163 -30.62 -3.10 5.44
N PRO A 164 -31.58 -2.25 5.04
CA PRO A 164 -31.71 -0.91 5.58
C PRO A 164 -32.08 -0.94 7.08
N LEU A 165 -31.40 -0.12 7.88
CA LEU A 165 -31.63 0.00 9.32
C LEU A 165 -33.02 0.59 9.65
N ASP A 166 -33.45 1.61 8.90
CA ASP A 166 -34.76 2.25 9.07
C ASP A 166 -35.80 1.68 8.11
N ARG A 167 -36.48 0.63 8.55
CA ARG A 167 -37.60 0.01 7.81
C ARG A 167 -38.89 0.84 7.80
N ARG A 168 -38.94 1.95 8.54
CA ARG A 168 -40.16 2.76 8.74
C ARG A 168 -40.41 3.79 7.62
N GLY A 169 -39.41 4.10 6.80
CA GLY A 169 -39.48 5.16 5.78
C GLY A 169 -39.79 4.71 4.36
N LYS A 170 -39.70 3.41 4.06
CA LYS A 170 -40.04 2.86 2.74
C LYS A 170 -40.78 1.55 2.93
N GLY A 171 -42.11 1.61 2.87
CA GLY A 171 -42.95 0.43 2.81
C GLY A 171 -42.71 -0.31 1.50
N GLY A 172 -42.39 -1.60 1.62
CA GLY A 172 -42.69 -2.60 0.60
C GLY A 172 -41.62 -2.84 -0.46
N ALA A 173 -41.36 -4.14 -0.68
CA ALA A 173 -40.59 -4.75 -1.77
C ALA A 173 -39.08 -4.46 -1.69
N VAL A 174 -38.17 -5.44 -1.61
CA VAL A 174 -37.76 -6.27 -2.76
C VAL A 174 -38.02 -5.54 -4.07
N VAL A 175 -37.43 -4.35 -4.20
CA VAL A 175 -37.33 -3.68 -5.50
C VAL A 175 -36.06 -4.22 -6.14
N ASP A 176 -36.24 -4.67 -7.37
CA ASP A 176 -35.35 -5.49 -8.18
C ASP A 176 -33.88 -5.07 -8.20
N GLU A 177 -33.06 -5.97 -8.72
CA GLU A 177 -31.63 -5.82 -9.02
C GLU A 177 -31.30 -4.70 -10.03
N GLU A 178 -32.03 -3.58 -10.00
CA GLU A 178 -31.85 -2.45 -10.88
C GLU A 178 -30.62 -1.65 -10.39
N LEU A 179 -29.48 -2.00 -10.98
CA LEU A 179 -28.23 -1.29 -10.84
C LEU A 179 -28.35 0.06 -11.56
N SER A 180 -28.43 1.15 -10.81
CA SER A 180 -28.36 2.49 -11.38
C SER A 180 -26.90 2.84 -11.70
N LEU A 181 -26.60 3.21 -12.94
CA LEU A 181 -25.26 3.68 -13.32
C LEU A 181 -25.03 5.07 -12.69
N VAL A 182 -23.96 5.20 -11.91
CA VAL A 182 -23.57 6.47 -11.29
C VAL A 182 -22.54 7.17 -12.16
N GLU A 183 -21.48 6.44 -12.48
CA GLU A 183 -20.37 6.94 -13.26
C GLU A 183 -19.81 5.81 -14.13
N GLU A 184 -19.39 6.17 -15.34
CA GLU A 184 -18.68 5.31 -16.29
C GLU A 184 -17.30 5.91 -16.56
N ALA A 185 -16.31 5.06 -16.82
CA ALA A 185 -14.93 5.49 -17.04
C ALA A 185 -14.81 6.33 -18.32
N ASP A 186 -14.17 7.49 -18.23
CA ASP A 186 -13.80 8.28 -19.40
C ASP A 186 -12.35 7.96 -19.78
N VAL A 187 -12.17 7.38 -20.97
CA VAL A 187 -10.87 6.96 -21.52
C VAL A 187 -9.85 8.11 -21.53
N ASN A 188 -10.28 9.36 -21.64
CA ASN A 188 -9.38 10.51 -21.71
C ASN A 188 -8.83 10.95 -20.35
N VAL A 189 -9.56 10.68 -19.26
CA VAL A 189 -9.21 11.10 -17.89
C VAL A 189 -8.67 9.94 -17.07
N GLN A 190 -8.95 8.70 -17.50
CA GLN A 190 -8.60 7.48 -16.79
C GLN A 190 -7.09 7.33 -16.57
N GLU A 191 -6.72 6.99 -15.34
CA GLU A 191 -5.33 6.71 -14.96
C GLU A 191 -4.82 5.45 -15.65
N SER A 192 -3.62 5.49 -16.23
CA SER A 192 -3.02 4.34 -16.91
C SER A 192 -2.43 3.32 -15.95
N LEU A 193 -2.60 2.02 -16.21
CA LEU A 193 -1.98 0.91 -15.46
C LEU A 193 -0.44 0.83 -15.57
N ILE A 194 0.14 1.61 -16.48
CA ILE A 194 1.59 1.62 -16.69
C ILE A 194 2.20 2.47 -15.57
N SER A 195 2.90 1.83 -14.63
CA SER A 195 3.81 2.55 -13.75
C SER A 195 4.82 3.28 -14.64
N THR A 196 4.79 4.61 -14.63
CA THR A 196 5.74 5.42 -15.40
C THR A 196 7.12 5.32 -14.75
N ASN A 197 7.75 4.17 -14.86
CA ASN A 197 9.15 4.02 -14.50
C ASN A 197 9.98 4.68 -15.61
N GLU A 198 10.59 5.82 -15.26
CA GLU A 198 11.88 6.30 -15.78
C GLU A 198 12.01 6.71 -17.27
N VAL A 199 10.99 6.59 -18.13
CA VAL A 199 11.17 6.94 -19.57
C VAL A 199 11.54 8.41 -19.77
N ARG A 200 11.03 9.31 -18.91
CA ARG A 200 11.43 10.72 -18.89
C ARG A 200 12.89 10.92 -18.49
N SER A 201 13.42 10.11 -17.56
CA SER A 201 14.81 10.17 -17.13
C SER A 201 15.76 9.78 -18.26
N ILE A 202 15.48 8.67 -18.96
CA ILE A 202 16.34 8.13 -20.03
C ILE A 202 16.42 9.10 -21.22
N ILE A 203 15.29 9.69 -21.62
CA ILE A 203 15.25 10.69 -22.69
C ILE A 203 16.05 11.93 -22.29
N LEU A 204 15.92 12.39 -21.04
CA LEU A 204 16.69 13.54 -20.53
C LEU A 204 18.19 13.25 -20.52
N PHE A 205 18.61 12.06 -20.08
CA PHE A 205 20.01 11.63 -20.11
C PHE A 205 20.56 11.57 -21.54
N PHE A 206 19.78 11.08 -22.50
CA PHE A 206 20.19 11.05 -23.90
C PHE A 206 20.39 12.46 -24.49
N PHE A 207 19.48 13.40 -24.20
CA PHE A 207 19.62 14.80 -24.61
C PHE A 207 20.82 15.49 -23.97
N ILE A 208 21.07 15.26 -22.67
CA ILE A 208 22.24 15.80 -21.97
C ILE A 208 23.53 15.24 -22.56
N TYR A 209 23.58 13.94 -22.85
CA TYR A 209 24.75 13.28 -23.43
C TYR A 209 25.02 13.77 -24.87
N LEU A 210 23.97 13.91 -25.68
CA LEU A 210 24.07 14.45 -27.05
C LEU A 210 24.57 15.91 -27.04
N PHE A 211 24.10 16.74 -26.11
CA PHE A 211 24.58 18.11 -25.94
C PHE A 211 26.08 18.15 -25.60
N PHE A 212 26.54 17.28 -24.69
CA PHE A 212 27.97 17.15 -24.36
C PHE A 212 28.81 16.72 -25.55
N ILE A 213 28.36 15.72 -26.33
CA ILE A 213 29.06 15.29 -27.54
C ILE A 213 29.20 16.45 -28.53
N LEU A 214 28.10 17.16 -28.82
CA LEU A 214 28.11 18.28 -29.75
C LEU A 214 29.00 19.43 -29.25
N PHE A 215 29.02 19.69 -27.95
CA PHE A 215 29.90 20.68 -27.34
C PHE A 215 31.38 20.31 -27.49
N PHE A 216 31.75 19.04 -27.21
CA PHE A 216 33.10 18.54 -27.41
C PHE A 216 33.54 18.57 -28.88
N PHE A 217 32.67 18.18 -29.81
CA PHE A 217 32.94 18.30 -31.24
C PHE A 217 33.17 19.75 -31.67
N LYS A 218 32.40 20.70 -31.12
CA LYS A 218 32.54 22.12 -31.41
C LYS A 218 33.84 22.70 -30.86
N ILE A 219 34.25 22.30 -29.65
CA ILE A 219 35.56 22.65 -29.06
C ILE A 219 36.70 22.07 -29.90
N PHE A 220 36.62 20.78 -30.24
CA PHE A 220 37.64 20.11 -31.03
C PHE A 220 37.76 20.74 -32.42
N PHE A 221 36.64 21.06 -33.05
CA PHE A 221 36.62 21.75 -34.34
C PHE A 221 37.22 23.16 -34.24
N PHE A 222 36.92 23.90 -33.18
CA PHE A 222 37.54 25.20 -32.92
C PHE A 222 39.04 25.09 -32.71
N PHE A 223 39.49 24.10 -31.92
CA PHE A 223 40.90 23.84 -31.70
C PHE A 223 41.60 23.38 -32.98
N TRP A 224 40.97 22.54 -33.79
CA TRP A 224 41.49 22.10 -35.08
C TRP A 224 41.62 23.27 -36.07
N ILE A 225 40.63 24.16 -36.14
CA ILE A 225 40.71 25.41 -36.91
C ILE A 225 41.83 26.32 -36.39
N PHE A 226 41.94 26.49 -35.08
CA PHE A 226 42.98 27.30 -34.47
C PHE A 226 44.37 26.74 -34.80
N PHE A 227 44.56 25.43 -34.66
CA PHE A 227 45.82 24.75 -35.00
C PHE A 227 46.12 24.81 -36.50
N ARG A 228 45.09 24.71 -37.36
CA ARG A 228 45.22 24.82 -38.80
C ARG A 228 45.59 26.25 -39.23
N ARG A 229 45.06 27.28 -38.58
CA ARG A 229 45.44 28.69 -38.79
C ARG A 229 46.83 29.03 -38.23
N ASN A 230 47.22 28.46 -37.08
CA ASN A 230 48.51 28.74 -36.43
C ASN A 230 49.70 27.93 -36.93
N LYS A 231 49.56 27.08 -37.96
CA LYS A 231 50.72 26.45 -38.65
C LYS A 231 51.75 27.48 -39.17
N PHE A 232 51.34 28.74 -39.35
CA PHE A 232 52.22 29.81 -39.82
C PHE A 232 53.12 30.41 -38.71
N THR A 233 52.70 30.40 -37.44
CA THR A 233 53.45 31.05 -36.34
C THR A 233 54.48 30.13 -35.67
N MET A 234 54.24 28.82 -35.65
CA MET A 234 55.21 27.84 -35.10
C MET A 234 56.50 27.71 -35.94
N SER A 235 56.43 27.94 -37.26
CA SER A 235 57.62 27.97 -38.11
C SER A 235 58.54 29.15 -37.78
N PHE A 236 57.96 30.29 -37.42
CA PHE A 236 58.70 31.50 -37.06
C PHE A 236 59.39 31.37 -35.70
N LEU A 237 58.71 30.75 -34.72
CA LEU A 237 59.27 30.49 -33.40
C LEU A 237 60.43 29.47 -33.44
N MET A 238 60.30 28.41 -34.24
CA MET A 238 61.36 27.42 -34.44
C MET A 238 62.59 28.00 -35.15
N ARG A 239 62.42 28.93 -36.10
CA ARG A 239 63.54 29.64 -36.73
C ARG A 239 64.27 30.57 -35.76
N LYS A 240 63.57 31.24 -34.84
CA LYS A 240 64.19 32.13 -33.85
C LYS A 240 65.07 31.37 -32.86
N ILE A 241 64.61 30.21 -32.37
CA ILE A 241 65.37 29.32 -31.48
C ILE A 241 66.62 28.74 -32.17
N LEU A 242 66.54 28.43 -33.47
CA LEU A 242 67.66 27.89 -34.23
C LEU A 242 68.76 28.95 -34.49
N VAL A 243 68.38 30.21 -34.74
CA VAL A 243 69.32 31.33 -34.94
C VAL A 243 70.06 31.65 -33.63
N GLU A 244 69.39 31.59 -32.49
CA GLU A 244 69.99 31.86 -31.18
C GLU A 244 70.99 30.76 -30.75
N LYS A 245 70.72 29.49 -31.10
CA LYS A 245 71.68 28.38 -30.95
C LYS A 245 72.89 28.50 -31.89
N LYS A 246 72.73 29.09 -33.07
CA LYS A 246 73.84 29.28 -34.04
C LYS A 246 74.78 30.42 -33.63
N LYS A 247 74.27 31.44 -32.92
CA LYS A 247 75.05 32.57 -32.38
C LYS A 247 75.93 32.19 -31.18
N LYS A 248 75.55 31.17 -30.41
CA LYS A 248 76.33 30.64 -29.26
C LYS A 248 77.45 29.66 -29.63
N LYS A 249 77.53 29.19 -30.90
CA LYS A 249 78.58 28.24 -31.35
C LYS A 249 79.87 28.90 -31.84
N ASN A 250 79.94 30.24 -31.90
CA ASN A 250 81.10 31.01 -32.37
C ASN A 250 81.71 31.91 -31.28
N LEU A 251 81.92 31.36 -30.08
CA LEU A 251 82.84 31.93 -29.09
C LEU A 251 83.71 30.78 -28.57
N GLY A 252 85.01 30.88 -28.88
CA GLY A 252 85.98 29.80 -28.76
C GLY A 252 86.51 29.56 -27.34
N VAL A 253 87.00 28.34 -27.19
CA VAL A 253 88.22 27.90 -26.48
C VAL A 253 88.56 28.58 -25.16
N LEU A 254 88.48 27.81 -24.06
CA LEU A 254 89.32 28.03 -22.87
C LEU A 254 89.95 26.70 -22.45
N TYR A 255 91.28 26.66 -22.50
CA TYR A 255 92.13 25.60 -21.95
C TYR A 255 92.19 25.71 -20.42
N ILE A 256 92.13 24.57 -19.73
CA ILE A 256 92.71 24.38 -18.38
C ILE A 256 93.27 22.95 -18.33
N THR A 257 94.62 22.87 -18.24
CA THR A 257 95.53 21.73 -17.98
C THR A 257 95.14 20.33 -18.44
#